data_AF-A0A9P4TCN9-F1
#
_entry.id   AF-A0A9P4TCN9-F1
#
_cell.length_a   1.000
_cell.length_b   1.000
_cell.length_c   1.000
_cell.angle_alpha   90.00
_cell.angle_beta   90.00
_cell.angle_gamma   90.00
#
_symmetry.space_group_name_H-M   'P 1'
#
loop_
_entity.id
_entity.type
_entity.pdbx_description
1 polymer ?
#
loop_
_entity_poly.entity_id
_entity_poly.type
_entity_poly.pdbx_seq_one_letter_code
_entity_poly.pdbx_strand_id
1 'polypeptide(L)'
;MRSLRPATRFFQSSTPRSLLRTSGVIIPQRHFSRTAPTQLLSSPLNVPKWISENSHMLKPPINNYCVYNDDVTVMIVGGPNERTDYHINETAEWFYQHKGSMLLKVVDDGNFRDIHIHEGDMFLLPPNTPHNPVRFKDTVGIVLEQRRPEGSMDRLRWYCQSCGEKVHEAAFHCTNLGTQIKEAVNSFKADTKARTCQNCGTICETAPSKTGDKPSQPLQPTKSEESAKDKLEEEARDDEAEERKKSKQEAVDKVPYQPS
;
A
#
# COMPACT_ATOMS: atom_id res chain seq x y z
N MET A 1 46.04 -29.20 33.82
CA MET A 1 47.07 -29.08 34.87
C MET A 1 47.06 -27.64 35.38
N ARG A 2 46.98 -27.49 36.72
CA ARG A 2 47.52 -26.44 37.61
C ARG A 2 47.73 -25.03 37.00
N SER A 3 47.29 -23.92 37.61
CA SER A 3 47.46 -23.59 39.02
C SER A 3 46.61 -22.39 39.43
N LEU A 4 46.13 -22.46 40.67
CA LEU A 4 45.49 -21.41 41.44
C LEU A 4 46.55 -20.50 42.11
N ARG A 5 46.17 -19.22 42.31
CA ARG A 5 46.42 -18.36 43.51
C ARG A 5 47.86 -17.84 43.76
N PRO A 6 48.10 -16.90 44.72
CA PRO A 6 47.31 -15.74 45.18
C PRO A 6 48.15 -14.50 45.65
N ALA A 7 47.45 -13.49 46.18
CA ALA A 7 47.71 -12.84 47.50
C ALA A 7 48.53 -11.51 47.63
N THR A 8 47.82 -10.51 48.21
CA THR A 8 48.19 -9.67 49.39
C THR A 8 49.29 -8.61 49.27
N ARG A 9 49.34 -7.48 50.01
CA ARG A 9 48.54 -6.84 51.08
C ARG A 9 49.04 -5.38 51.23
N PHE A 10 48.12 -4.44 51.50
CA PHE A 10 48.12 -3.34 52.50
C PHE A 10 49.40 -2.57 52.90
N PHE A 11 49.29 -1.22 52.97
CA PHE A 11 49.32 -0.37 54.20
C PHE A 11 48.87 1.06 53.79
N GLN A 12 47.69 1.52 54.21
CA GLN A 12 47.40 2.51 55.28
C GLN A 12 48.21 3.82 55.23
N SER A 13 47.50 4.94 55.08
CA SER A 13 47.61 6.07 56.02
C SER A 13 46.32 6.89 56.03
N SER A 14 46.12 7.58 57.14
CA SER A 14 44.83 7.99 57.69
C SER A 14 44.63 9.51 57.75
N THR A 15 43.36 9.91 57.76
CA THR A 15 42.73 11.13 58.36
C THR A 15 42.58 12.39 57.50
N PRO A 16 41.63 13.32 57.81
CA PRO A 16 40.39 13.19 58.59
C PRO A 16 39.14 13.69 57.83
N ARG A 17 38.00 13.41 58.47
CA ARG A 17 36.64 13.85 58.18
C ARG A 17 36.51 15.37 58.32
N SER A 18 35.90 16.05 57.35
CA SER A 18 35.25 17.35 57.55
C SER A 18 33.81 17.26 57.07
N LEU A 19 32.89 17.45 58.02
CA LEU A 19 31.46 17.62 57.79
C LEU A 19 31.24 19.07 57.36
N LEU A 20 30.82 19.28 56.11
CA LEU A 20 30.17 20.52 55.70
C LEU A 20 28.83 20.19 55.06
N ARG A 21 27.81 20.41 55.88
CA ARG A 21 26.39 20.52 55.53
C ARG A 21 26.24 21.71 54.59
N THR A 22 25.91 21.47 53.33
CA THR A 22 25.33 22.49 52.45
C THR A 22 23.96 22.03 52.01
N SER A 23 23.01 22.91 52.30
CA SER A 23 21.59 22.80 52.05
C SER A 23 21.29 22.43 50.61
N GLY A 24 20.33 21.52 50.42
CA GLY A 24 19.75 21.26 49.12
C GLY A 24 19.21 22.55 48.52
N VAL A 25 19.79 22.96 47.39
CA VAL A 25 19.14 23.87 46.46
C VAL A 25 18.71 23.00 45.30
N ILE A 26 17.42 22.68 45.29
CA ILE A 26 16.73 22.14 44.13
C ILE A 26 16.99 23.13 43.00
N ILE A 27 17.76 22.71 42.00
CA ILE A 27 17.90 23.42 40.73
C ILE A 27 16.50 23.40 40.10
N PRO A 28 15.79 24.53 39.92
CA PRO A 28 14.68 24.51 39.00
C PRO A 28 15.33 24.39 37.62
N GLN A 29 15.36 23.16 37.08
CA GLN A 29 15.51 22.99 35.65
C GLN A 29 14.41 23.85 35.04
N ARG A 30 14.79 25.01 34.50
CA ARG A 30 13.90 25.84 33.72
C ARG A 30 13.41 24.93 32.61
N HIS A 31 12.15 24.51 32.71
CA HIS A 31 11.45 23.90 31.61
C HIS A 31 11.52 24.93 30.48
N PHE A 32 12.41 24.69 29.51
CA PHE A 32 12.33 25.36 28.24
C PHE A 32 10.92 25.08 27.76
N SER A 33 10.09 26.11 27.81
CA SER A 33 8.78 26.09 27.18
C SER A 33 9.07 25.83 25.71
N ARG A 34 8.95 24.57 25.29
CA ARG A 34 8.84 24.22 23.88
C ARG A 34 7.52 24.82 23.45
N THR A 35 7.53 26.08 23.05
CA THR A 35 6.48 26.63 22.20
C THR A 35 6.57 25.83 20.92
N ALA A 36 5.81 24.73 20.85
CA ALA A 36 5.53 24.11 19.57
C ALA A 36 4.98 25.25 18.68
N PRO A 37 5.55 25.46 17.48
CA PRO A 37 5.04 26.49 16.59
C PRO A 37 3.55 26.21 16.39
N THR A 38 2.71 27.16 16.80
CA THR A 38 1.28 27.07 16.56
C THR A 38 1.10 27.13 15.05
N GLN A 39 0.72 26.00 14.44
CA GLN A 39 0.40 25.96 13.02
C GLN A 39 -0.81 26.87 12.82
N LEU A 40 -0.62 27.97 12.10
CA LEU A 40 -1.70 28.90 11.80
C LEU A 40 -2.67 28.20 10.85
N LEU A 41 -3.96 28.16 11.22
CA LEU A 41 -4.99 27.52 10.43
C LEU A 41 -5.12 28.21 9.06
N SER A 42 -4.99 27.44 7.99
CA SER A 42 -5.13 27.94 6.62
C SER A 42 -6.61 28.12 6.24
N SER A 43 -6.89 28.99 5.26
CA SER A 43 -8.23 29.12 4.69
C SER A 43 -8.59 27.87 3.87
N PRO A 44 -9.88 27.47 3.81
CA PRO A 44 -10.31 26.35 2.99
C PRO A 44 -9.97 26.54 1.50
N LEU A 45 -9.61 25.46 0.83
CA LEU A 45 -9.38 25.44 -0.62
C LEU A 45 -10.72 25.32 -1.37
N ASN A 46 -11.02 26.27 -2.25
CA ASN A 46 -12.12 26.11 -3.22
C ASN A 46 -11.60 25.34 -4.44
N VAL A 47 -11.96 24.06 -4.55
CA VAL A 47 -11.47 23.17 -5.63
C VAL A 47 -11.79 23.70 -7.03
N PRO A 48 -13.03 24.10 -7.38
CA PRO A 48 -13.33 24.64 -8.71
C PRO A 48 -12.50 25.86 -9.07
N LYS A 49 -12.35 26.82 -8.14
CA LYS A 49 -11.51 28.01 -8.34
C LYS A 49 -10.05 27.62 -8.54
N TRP A 50 -9.52 26.76 -7.67
CA TRP A 50 -8.14 26.30 -7.77
C TRP A 50 -7.87 25.62 -9.13
N ILE A 51 -8.79 24.77 -9.61
CA ILE A 51 -8.66 24.13 -10.94
C ILE A 51 -8.67 25.18 -12.05
N SER A 52 -9.55 26.19 -11.99
CA SER A 52 -9.61 27.23 -13.01
C SER A 52 -8.27 27.99 -13.14
N GLU A 53 -7.56 28.19 -12.03
CA GLU A 53 -6.28 28.90 -11.97
C GLU A 53 -5.07 27.97 -12.27
N ASN A 54 -5.16 26.69 -11.90
CA ASN A 54 -3.99 25.78 -11.83
C ASN A 54 -4.09 24.54 -12.73
N SER A 55 -5.15 24.39 -13.55
CA SER A 55 -5.34 23.22 -14.43
C SER A 55 -4.15 22.90 -15.36
N HIS A 56 -3.31 23.90 -15.66
CA HIS A 56 -2.08 23.71 -16.43
C HIS A 56 -1.06 22.80 -15.73
N MET A 57 -1.10 22.70 -14.39
CA MET A 57 -0.25 21.83 -13.58
C MET A 57 -0.73 20.36 -13.54
N LEU A 58 -1.91 20.08 -14.10
CA LEU A 58 -2.53 18.74 -14.10
C LEU A 58 -2.36 18.01 -15.44
N LYS A 59 -1.45 18.49 -16.29
CA LYS A 59 -1.17 17.96 -17.63
C LYS A 59 0.21 17.30 -17.67
N PRO A 60 0.44 16.33 -18.59
CA PRO A 60 1.76 15.73 -18.75
C PRO A 60 2.89 16.77 -18.89
N PRO A 61 4.11 16.47 -18.39
CA PRO A 61 4.57 15.18 -17.85
C PRO A 61 4.31 14.97 -16.35
N ILE A 62 3.83 15.99 -15.62
CA ILE A 62 3.51 15.91 -14.19
C ILE A 62 2.03 16.22 -14.06
N ASN A 63 1.21 15.20 -13.86
CA ASN A 63 -0.24 15.32 -13.87
C ASN A 63 -0.87 15.40 -12.47
N ASN A 64 -0.07 15.46 -11.41
CA ASN A 64 -0.53 15.58 -10.04
C ASN A 64 0.07 16.80 -9.33
N TYR A 65 -0.69 17.40 -8.43
CA TYR A 65 -0.26 18.47 -7.55
C TYR A 65 -0.58 18.12 -6.11
N CYS A 66 0.41 18.22 -5.23
CA CYS A 66 0.25 18.01 -3.79
C CYS A 66 -0.19 19.31 -3.12
N VAL A 67 -1.44 19.36 -2.65
CA VAL A 67 -2.04 20.52 -1.99
C VAL A 67 -1.63 20.58 -0.52
N TYR A 68 -1.68 19.44 0.16
CA TYR A 68 -1.29 19.29 1.56
C TYR A 68 -0.36 18.07 1.69
N ASN A 69 0.71 18.22 2.46
CA ASN A 69 1.69 17.17 2.74
C ASN A 69 2.04 17.19 4.23
N ASP A 70 1.09 16.77 5.06
CA ASP A 70 1.21 16.77 6.52
C ASP A 70 0.83 15.38 7.07
N ASP A 71 -0.10 15.30 8.04
CA ASP A 71 -0.67 14.01 8.51
C ASP A 71 -1.38 13.24 7.38
N VAL A 72 -2.00 13.98 6.46
CA VAL A 72 -2.64 13.46 5.25
C VAL A 72 -2.03 14.16 4.04
N THR A 73 -1.64 13.36 3.06
CA THR A 73 -1.25 13.84 1.73
C THR A 73 -2.51 14.01 0.91
N VAL A 74 -2.77 15.22 0.43
CA VAL A 74 -3.92 15.54 -0.42
C VAL A 74 -3.42 15.97 -1.78
N MET A 75 -3.80 15.22 -2.81
CA MET A 75 -3.39 15.49 -4.18
C MET A 75 -4.59 15.79 -5.07
N ILE A 76 -4.43 16.74 -5.98
CA ILE A 76 -5.32 16.92 -7.13
C ILE A 76 -4.59 16.36 -8.35
N VAL A 77 -5.24 15.49 -9.09
CA VAL A 77 -4.61 14.70 -10.16
C VAL A 77 -5.44 14.76 -11.43
N GLY A 78 -4.84 15.19 -12.53
CA GLY A 78 -5.44 15.18 -13.86
C GLY A 78 -4.92 14.07 -14.76
N GLY A 79 -5.22 14.22 -16.04
CA GLY A 79 -4.77 13.31 -17.10
C GLY A 79 -4.61 14.02 -18.45
N PRO A 80 -4.13 13.31 -19.48
CA PRO A 80 -3.99 11.85 -19.52
C PRO A 80 -2.72 11.36 -18.80
N ASN A 81 -2.83 10.22 -18.13
CA ASN A 81 -1.67 9.51 -17.59
C ASN A 81 -1.99 8.03 -17.45
N GLU A 82 -1.07 7.21 -17.96
CA GLU A 82 -1.15 5.77 -17.90
C GLU A 82 0.27 5.21 -17.78
N ARG A 83 0.43 4.17 -16.99
CA ARG A 83 1.70 3.47 -16.77
C ARG A 83 1.42 1.97 -16.67
N THR A 84 2.46 1.14 -16.69
CA THR A 84 2.32 -0.32 -16.57
C THR A 84 2.58 -0.85 -15.16
N ASP A 85 3.10 -0.01 -14.25
CA ASP A 85 3.33 -0.37 -12.85
C ASP A 85 2.04 -0.41 -12.03
N TYR A 86 1.92 -1.43 -11.18
CA TYR A 86 0.97 -1.48 -10.08
C TYR A 86 1.67 -1.03 -8.82
N HIS A 87 1.15 0.00 -8.19
CA HIS A 87 1.58 0.46 -6.88
C HIS A 87 0.93 -0.39 -5.78
N ILE A 88 1.71 -0.69 -4.76
CA ILE A 88 1.26 -1.40 -3.57
C ILE A 88 1.69 -0.54 -2.39
N ASN A 89 0.68 0.05 -1.76
CA ASN A 89 0.82 0.88 -0.59
C ASN A 89 0.35 0.08 0.63
N GLU A 90 1.12 0.06 1.71
CA GLU A 90 0.75 -0.63 2.96
C GLU A 90 -0.34 0.10 3.75
N THR A 91 -0.86 1.19 3.19
CA THR A 91 -1.91 2.04 3.76
C THR A 91 -3.04 2.23 2.76
N ALA A 92 -4.20 2.66 3.25
CA ALA A 92 -5.37 2.86 2.38
C ALA A 92 -5.21 4.12 1.53
N GLU A 93 -5.83 4.11 0.35
CA GLU A 93 -5.89 5.26 -0.55
C GLU A 93 -7.34 5.61 -0.85
N TRP A 94 -7.71 6.88 -0.66
CA TRP A 94 -9.05 7.36 -0.93
C TRP A 94 -9.07 8.18 -2.21
N PHE A 95 -10.00 7.85 -3.10
CA PHE A 95 -10.20 8.48 -4.40
C PHE A 95 -11.55 9.19 -4.42
N TYR A 96 -11.57 10.39 -4.98
CA TYR A 96 -12.81 11.07 -5.39
C TYR A 96 -12.63 11.72 -6.74
N GLN A 97 -13.54 11.42 -7.66
CA GLN A 97 -13.38 11.87 -9.04
C GLN A 97 -14.23 13.12 -9.29
N HIS A 98 -13.62 14.29 -9.18
CA HIS A 98 -14.31 15.57 -9.32
C HIS A 98 -14.79 15.88 -10.74
N LYS A 99 -14.05 15.47 -11.78
CA LYS A 99 -14.38 15.70 -13.19
C LYS A 99 -13.97 14.53 -14.07
N GLY A 100 -14.88 14.09 -14.95
CA GLY A 100 -14.70 12.96 -15.86
C GLY A 100 -14.52 11.63 -15.12
N SER A 101 -14.19 10.55 -15.83
CA SER A 101 -13.97 9.24 -15.21
C SER A 101 -12.48 8.89 -15.12
N MET A 102 -12.13 7.94 -14.26
CA MET A 102 -10.85 7.24 -14.30
C MET A 102 -11.07 5.73 -14.24
N LEU A 103 -10.04 4.98 -14.61
CA LEU A 103 -9.99 3.53 -14.47
C LEU A 103 -8.90 3.19 -13.45
N LEU A 104 -9.25 2.45 -12.42
CA LEU A 104 -8.30 1.89 -11.45
C LEU A 104 -8.21 0.38 -11.70
N LYS A 105 -7.12 -0.05 -12.33
CA LYS A 105 -6.85 -1.48 -12.48
C LYS A 105 -6.32 -2.02 -11.17
N VAL A 106 -6.80 -3.15 -10.70
CA VAL A 106 -6.35 -3.77 -9.45
C VAL A 106 -6.08 -5.25 -9.63
N VAL A 107 -5.29 -5.82 -8.73
CA VAL A 107 -5.21 -7.27 -8.54
C VAL A 107 -5.84 -7.62 -7.21
N ASP A 108 -6.97 -8.31 -7.26
CA ASP A 108 -7.80 -8.65 -6.11
C ASP A 108 -7.87 -10.18 -6.01
N ASP A 109 -7.21 -10.72 -4.98
CA ASP A 109 -7.06 -12.16 -4.77
C ASP A 109 -6.57 -12.91 -6.03
N GLY A 110 -5.50 -12.39 -6.64
CA GLY A 110 -4.93 -12.92 -7.89
C GLY A 110 -5.68 -12.51 -9.17
N ASN A 111 -6.91 -12.01 -9.05
CA ASN A 111 -7.73 -11.67 -10.21
C ASN A 111 -7.53 -10.21 -10.62
N PHE A 112 -7.23 -9.99 -11.90
CA PHE A 112 -7.17 -8.65 -12.48
C PHE A 112 -8.58 -8.09 -12.66
N ARG A 113 -8.83 -6.91 -12.08
CA ARG A 113 -10.13 -6.23 -12.14
C ARG A 113 -9.97 -4.79 -12.55
N ASP A 114 -10.92 -4.31 -13.33
CA ASP A 114 -11.03 -2.91 -13.75
C ASP A 114 -12.13 -2.24 -12.91
N ILE A 115 -11.74 -1.26 -12.08
CA ILE A 115 -12.67 -0.46 -11.28
C ILE A 115 -12.87 0.89 -11.98
N HIS A 116 -14.06 1.12 -12.49
CA HIS A 116 -14.44 2.41 -13.06
C HIS A 116 -14.87 3.36 -11.94
N ILE A 117 -14.21 4.52 -11.84
CA ILE A 117 -14.56 5.58 -10.88
C ILE A 117 -15.03 6.77 -11.70
N HIS A 118 -16.35 6.96 -11.77
CA HIS A 118 -17.01 7.98 -12.57
C HIS A 118 -17.01 9.35 -11.88
N GLU A 119 -17.40 10.39 -12.63
CA GLU A 119 -17.51 11.73 -12.06
C GLU A 119 -18.51 11.74 -10.89
N GLY A 120 -18.08 12.23 -9.73
CA GLY A 120 -18.84 12.24 -8.48
C GLY A 120 -18.63 11.00 -7.61
N ASP A 121 -18.00 9.94 -8.11
CA ASP A 121 -17.76 8.73 -7.33
C ASP A 121 -16.65 8.96 -6.29
N MET A 122 -16.82 8.31 -5.13
CA MET A 122 -15.74 8.09 -4.16
C MET A 122 -15.42 6.60 -4.04
N PHE A 123 -14.16 6.28 -3.78
CA PHE A 123 -13.70 4.90 -3.60
C PHE A 123 -12.58 4.85 -2.56
N LEU A 124 -12.67 3.93 -1.59
CA LEU A 124 -11.61 3.67 -0.62
C LEU A 124 -10.93 2.36 -1.00
N LEU A 125 -9.69 2.45 -1.47
CA LEU A 125 -8.87 1.29 -1.79
C LEU A 125 -8.21 0.75 -0.51
N PRO A 126 -8.42 -0.55 -0.18
CA PRO A 126 -7.78 -1.15 0.99
C PRO A 126 -6.25 -1.20 0.88
N PRO A 127 -5.53 -1.19 2.03
CA PRO A 127 -4.09 -1.40 2.06
C PRO A 127 -3.65 -2.67 1.34
N ASN A 128 -2.42 -2.66 0.83
CA ASN A 128 -1.75 -3.76 0.15
C ASN A 128 -2.42 -4.24 -1.15
N THR A 129 -3.43 -3.54 -1.65
CA THR A 129 -4.05 -3.85 -2.95
C THR A 129 -3.15 -3.35 -4.08
N PRO A 130 -2.57 -4.22 -4.94
CA PRO A 130 -1.85 -3.78 -6.12
C PRO A 130 -2.81 -3.03 -7.04
N HIS A 131 -2.48 -1.79 -7.39
CA HIS A 131 -3.35 -0.93 -8.18
C HIS A 131 -2.60 -0.08 -9.20
N ASN A 132 -3.19 0.16 -10.36
CA ASN A 132 -2.63 0.94 -11.46
C ASN A 132 -3.66 1.99 -11.92
N PRO A 133 -3.48 3.27 -11.52
CA PRO A 133 -4.39 4.34 -11.91
C PRO A 133 -4.20 4.75 -13.38
N VAL A 134 -5.27 4.68 -14.16
CA VAL A 134 -5.36 5.17 -15.55
C VAL A 134 -6.27 6.39 -15.56
N ARG A 135 -5.72 7.54 -15.95
CA ARG A 135 -6.44 8.82 -15.98
C ARG A 135 -6.58 9.31 -17.41
N PHE A 136 -7.80 9.64 -17.82
CA PHE A 136 -8.09 10.11 -19.16
C PHE A 136 -7.86 11.62 -19.31
N LYS A 137 -7.81 12.10 -20.55
CA LYS A 137 -7.64 13.51 -20.86
C LYS A 137 -8.77 14.37 -20.27
N ASP A 138 -8.43 15.57 -19.80
CA ASP A 138 -9.37 16.59 -19.32
C ASP A 138 -10.20 16.16 -18.08
N THR A 139 -9.69 15.20 -17.31
CA THR A 139 -10.26 14.71 -16.04
C THR A 139 -9.58 15.34 -14.83
N VAL A 140 -10.25 15.33 -13.67
CA VAL A 140 -9.70 15.77 -12.38
C VAL A 140 -10.19 14.83 -11.28
N GLY A 141 -9.26 14.25 -10.52
CA GLY A 141 -9.54 13.50 -9.31
C GLY A 141 -8.79 14.08 -8.10
N ILE A 142 -9.26 13.72 -6.92
CA ILE A 142 -8.64 14.00 -5.64
C ILE A 142 -8.21 12.66 -5.05
N VAL A 143 -6.97 12.58 -4.57
CA VAL A 143 -6.43 11.40 -3.89
C VAL A 143 -5.94 11.80 -2.52
N LEU A 144 -6.39 11.07 -1.51
CA LEU A 144 -5.93 11.20 -0.13
C LEU A 144 -5.14 9.94 0.23
N GLU A 145 -3.93 10.16 0.73
CA GLU A 145 -3.09 9.11 1.31
C GLU A 145 -2.69 9.52 2.72
N GLN A 146 -2.61 8.55 3.63
CA GLN A 146 -2.00 8.83 4.94
C GLN A 146 -0.48 8.91 4.81
N ARG A 147 0.15 9.65 5.73
CA ARG A 147 1.58 9.55 5.92
C ARG A 147 1.96 8.10 6.23
N ARG A 148 3.03 7.62 5.58
CA ARG A 148 3.54 6.26 5.74
C ARG A 148 3.93 6.00 7.21
N PRO A 149 3.39 4.95 7.84
CA PRO A 149 3.83 4.51 9.16
C PRO A 149 5.33 4.22 9.18
N GLU A 150 5.95 4.33 10.35
CA GLU A 150 7.36 3.97 10.52
C GLU A 150 7.60 2.50 10.10
N GLY A 151 8.64 2.28 9.30
CA GLY A 151 8.99 0.96 8.79
C GLY A 151 8.15 0.45 7.62
N SER A 152 7.08 1.16 7.23
CA SER A 152 6.28 0.75 6.08
C SER A 152 7.04 0.86 4.76
N MET A 153 6.66 -0.01 3.83
CA MET A 153 7.29 -0.16 2.51
C MET A 153 6.26 -0.01 1.39
N ASP A 154 6.56 0.87 0.45
CA ASP A 154 5.86 0.92 -0.82
C ASP A 154 6.54 -0.02 -1.81
N ARG A 155 5.76 -0.60 -2.71
CA ARG A 155 6.27 -1.41 -3.82
C ARG A 155 5.67 -0.94 -5.13
N LEU A 156 6.47 -1.01 -6.19
CA LEU A 156 5.99 -1.01 -7.57
C LEU A 156 6.19 -2.39 -8.15
N ARG A 157 5.15 -2.94 -8.77
CA ARG A 157 5.13 -4.27 -9.35
C ARG A 157 4.71 -4.21 -10.81
N TRP A 158 5.35 -5.01 -11.64
CA TRP A 158 4.98 -5.20 -13.04
C TRP A 158 4.52 -6.62 -13.27
N TYR A 159 3.41 -6.77 -13.98
CA TYR A 159 2.86 -8.06 -14.39
C TYR A 159 3.04 -8.26 -15.89
N CYS A 160 3.18 -9.52 -16.31
CA CYS A 160 3.30 -9.87 -17.71
C CYS A 160 1.98 -9.60 -18.43
N GLN A 161 2.01 -8.82 -19.50
CA GLN A 161 0.81 -8.54 -20.31
C GLN A 161 0.27 -9.77 -21.06
N SER A 162 1.08 -10.84 -21.18
CA SER A 162 0.70 -12.08 -21.88
C SER A 162 0.05 -13.11 -20.95
N CYS A 163 0.61 -13.32 -19.75
CA CYS A 163 0.20 -14.40 -18.85
C CYS A 163 -0.11 -13.98 -17.41
N GLY A 164 -0.01 -12.69 -17.07
CA GLY A 164 -0.37 -12.18 -15.74
C GLY A 164 0.66 -12.43 -14.63
N GLU A 165 1.71 -13.21 -14.89
CA GLU A 165 2.77 -13.51 -13.91
C GLU A 165 3.48 -12.25 -13.42
N LYS A 166 3.92 -12.22 -12.15
CA LYS A 166 4.75 -11.14 -11.63
C LYS A 166 6.13 -11.18 -12.30
N VAL A 167 6.49 -10.08 -12.96
CA VAL A 167 7.74 -9.99 -13.73
C VAL A 167 8.83 -9.28 -12.95
N HIS A 168 8.48 -8.17 -12.30
CA HIS A 168 9.42 -7.40 -11.50
C HIS A 168 8.72 -6.73 -10.33
N GLU A 169 9.47 -6.49 -9.26
CA GLU A 169 9.02 -5.71 -8.10
C GLU A 169 10.19 -4.93 -7.53
N ALA A 170 9.96 -3.65 -7.26
CA ALA A 170 10.89 -2.77 -6.57
C ALA A 170 10.24 -2.27 -5.28
N ALA A 171 10.95 -2.37 -4.15
CA ALA A 171 10.48 -1.91 -2.84
C ALA A 171 11.29 -0.70 -2.38
N PHE A 172 10.62 0.28 -1.77
CA PHE A 172 11.27 1.48 -1.24
C PHE A 172 10.51 2.06 -0.04
N HIS A 173 11.24 2.70 0.88
CA HIS A 173 10.62 3.58 1.87
C HIS A 173 10.19 4.87 1.18
N CYS A 174 8.89 5.14 1.13
CA CYS A 174 8.36 6.32 0.46
C CYS A 174 8.62 7.59 1.28
N THR A 175 9.57 8.41 0.81
CA THR A 175 9.89 9.74 1.33
C THR A 175 9.55 10.84 0.32
N ASN A 176 9.62 10.53 -0.98
CA ASN A 176 9.15 11.35 -2.08
C ASN A 176 8.59 10.45 -3.18
N LEU A 177 7.27 10.25 -3.14
CA LEU A 177 6.55 9.32 -4.02
C LEU A 177 6.84 9.60 -5.50
N GLY A 178 6.75 10.86 -5.93
CA GLY A 178 6.92 11.24 -7.33
C GLY A 178 8.31 10.92 -7.89
N THR A 179 9.37 11.27 -7.15
CA THR A 179 10.75 11.01 -7.58
C THR A 179 11.08 9.52 -7.56
N GLN A 180 10.72 8.82 -6.48
CA GLN A 180 11.06 7.41 -6.31
C GLN A 180 10.30 6.50 -7.29
N ILE A 181 9.02 6.80 -7.57
CA ILE A 181 8.27 6.10 -8.63
C ILE A 181 8.98 6.28 -9.98
N LYS A 182 9.35 7.53 -10.32
CA LYS A 182 10.00 7.83 -11.61
C LYS A 182 11.34 7.10 -11.77
N GLU A 183 12.15 7.02 -10.71
CA GLU A 183 13.41 6.29 -10.70
C GLU A 183 13.20 4.79 -10.93
N ALA A 184 12.25 4.17 -10.21
CA ALA A 184 11.93 2.75 -10.35
C ALA A 184 11.37 2.42 -11.75
N VAL A 185 10.46 3.24 -12.29
CA VAL A 185 9.92 3.08 -13.64
C VAL A 185 11.04 3.20 -14.70
N ASN A 186 11.93 4.18 -14.57
CA ASN A 186 13.04 4.34 -15.52
C ASN A 186 14.04 3.18 -15.44
N SER A 187 14.31 2.68 -14.24
CA SER A 187 15.19 1.52 -14.03
C SER A 187 14.61 0.26 -14.67
N PHE A 188 13.32 -0.02 -14.44
CA PHE A 188 12.61 -1.12 -15.11
C PHE A 188 12.63 -0.96 -16.63
N LYS A 189 12.40 0.26 -17.14
CA LYS A 189 12.39 0.53 -18.58
C LYS A 189 13.73 0.23 -19.25
N ALA A 190 14.84 0.53 -18.59
CA ALA A 190 16.19 0.34 -19.09
C ALA A 190 16.69 -1.11 -19.01
N ASP A 191 16.11 -1.94 -18.14
CA ASP A 191 16.56 -3.31 -17.91
C ASP A 191 15.69 -4.35 -18.66
N THR A 192 16.17 -4.79 -19.82
CA THR A 192 15.51 -5.83 -20.62
C THR A 192 15.35 -7.13 -19.84
N LYS A 193 16.30 -7.50 -18.97
CA LYS A 193 16.21 -8.75 -18.20
C LYS A 193 15.11 -8.65 -17.15
N ALA A 194 15.02 -7.52 -16.44
CA ALA A 194 13.94 -7.25 -15.50
C ALA A 194 12.57 -7.24 -16.19
N ARG A 195 12.50 -6.85 -17.47
CA ARG A 195 11.27 -6.86 -18.27
C ARG A 195 10.90 -8.21 -18.85
N THR A 196 11.81 -9.18 -18.88
CA THR A 196 11.54 -10.51 -19.44
C THR A 196 10.80 -11.39 -18.43
N CYS A 197 9.57 -11.76 -18.76
CA CYS A 197 8.78 -12.70 -17.96
C CYS A 197 9.48 -14.06 -17.90
N GLN A 198 9.73 -14.55 -16.70
CA GLN A 198 10.40 -15.84 -16.49
C GLN A 198 9.49 -17.05 -16.77
N ASN A 199 8.17 -16.84 -16.80
CA ASN A 199 7.20 -17.90 -17.07
C ASN A 199 7.00 -18.16 -18.57
N CYS A 200 6.83 -17.10 -19.39
CA CYS A 200 6.52 -17.24 -20.82
C CYS A 200 7.55 -16.63 -21.78
N GLY A 201 8.58 -15.96 -21.27
CA GLY A 201 9.62 -15.32 -22.09
C GLY A 201 9.23 -13.99 -22.74
N THR A 202 7.98 -13.54 -22.59
CA THR A 202 7.53 -12.22 -23.10
C THR A 202 8.32 -11.08 -22.47
N ILE A 203 8.84 -10.17 -23.30
CA ILE A 203 9.44 -8.91 -22.84
C ILE A 203 8.31 -7.89 -22.63
N CYS A 204 8.13 -7.44 -21.39
CA CYS A 204 7.03 -6.56 -21.02
C CYS A 204 7.19 -5.15 -21.60
N GLU A 205 6.05 -4.56 -21.95
CA GLU A 205 5.95 -3.18 -22.37
C GLU A 205 6.14 -2.22 -21.18
N THR A 206 6.68 -1.04 -21.46
CA THR A 206 7.03 -0.02 -20.44
C THR A 206 6.10 1.19 -20.47
N ALA A 207 5.18 1.20 -21.43
CA ALA A 207 4.09 2.13 -21.56
C ALA A 207 2.91 1.35 -22.21
N PRO A 208 1.66 1.74 -21.96
CA PRO A 208 0.53 1.07 -22.59
C PRO A 208 0.55 1.22 -24.12
N SER A 209 0.02 0.22 -24.81
CA SER A 209 -0.10 0.21 -26.27
C SER A 209 -1.03 1.34 -26.73
N LYS A 210 -0.59 2.17 -27.69
CA LYS A 210 -1.38 3.31 -28.22
C LYS A 210 -2.64 2.92 -29.02
N THR A 211 -2.97 1.63 -29.09
CA THR A 211 -4.17 1.15 -29.75
C THR A 211 -5.34 1.15 -28.75
N GLY A 212 -6.23 2.13 -28.88
CA GLY A 212 -7.62 1.92 -28.51
C GLY A 212 -8.16 0.70 -29.25
N ASP A 213 -9.12 -0.01 -28.64
CA ASP A 213 -9.78 -1.22 -29.16
C ASP A 213 -9.11 -2.56 -28.80
N LYS A 214 -9.12 -2.90 -27.51
CA LYS A 214 -9.70 -4.17 -27.03
C LYS A 214 -9.89 -4.14 -25.51
N PRO A 215 -11.04 -4.59 -24.98
CA PRO A 215 -11.11 -4.91 -23.56
C PRO A 215 -10.02 -5.93 -23.25
N SER A 216 -9.22 -5.66 -22.22
CA SER A 216 -8.29 -6.63 -21.67
C SER A 216 -9.09 -7.89 -21.37
N GLN A 217 -8.84 -8.97 -22.12
CA GLN A 217 -9.37 -10.27 -21.76
C GLN A 217 -8.92 -10.57 -20.32
N PRO A 218 -9.78 -11.17 -19.49
CA PRO A 218 -9.35 -11.64 -18.18
C PRO A 218 -8.10 -12.51 -18.40
N LEU A 219 -6.99 -12.12 -17.78
CA LEU A 219 -5.79 -12.94 -17.75
C LEU A 219 -6.21 -14.29 -17.17
N GLN A 220 -5.95 -15.36 -17.93
CA GLN A 220 -6.35 -16.70 -17.52
C GLN A 220 -5.68 -17.06 -16.19
N PRO A 221 -6.39 -17.77 -15.28
CA PRO A 221 -5.79 -18.24 -14.04
C PRO A 221 -4.52 -19.03 -14.34
N THR A 222 -3.49 -18.81 -13.53
CA THR A 222 -2.29 -19.62 -13.55
C THR A 222 -2.64 -21.08 -13.20
N LYS A 223 -1.84 -22.05 -13.68
CA LYS A 223 -2.05 -23.48 -13.36
C LYS A 223 -2.09 -23.77 -11.84
N SER A 224 -1.43 -22.93 -11.04
CA SER A 224 -1.49 -23.00 -9.58
C SER A 224 -2.82 -22.55 -9.01
N GLU A 225 -3.49 -21.57 -9.62
CA GLU A 225 -4.78 -21.05 -9.19
C GLU A 225 -5.93 -21.97 -9.60
N GLU A 226 -5.83 -22.62 -10.77
CA GLU A 226 -6.79 -23.64 -11.20
C GLU A 226 -6.78 -24.83 -10.23
N SER A 227 -5.59 -25.30 -9.84
CA SER A 227 -5.45 -26.36 -8.83
C SER A 227 -5.92 -25.95 -7.43
N ALA A 228 -5.86 -24.65 -7.07
CA ALA A 228 -6.34 -24.17 -5.78
C ALA A 228 -7.86 -24.04 -5.76
N LYS A 229 -8.48 -23.60 -6.87
CA LYS A 229 -9.94 -23.57 -7.05
C LYS A 229 -10.54 -24.97 -7.03
N ASP A 230 -9.91 -25.93 -7.72
CA ASP A 230 -10.37 -27.31 -7.71
C ASP A 230 -10.40 -27.91 -6.30
N LYS A 231 -9.39 -27.60 -5.47
CA LYS A 231 -9.34 -28.04 -4.07
C LYS A 231 -10.41 -27.40 -3.19
N LEU A 232 -10.64 -26.10 -3.35
CA LEU A 232 -11.68 -25.38 -2.61
C LEU A 232 -13.10 -25.85 -3.01
N GLU A 233 -13.32 -26.18 -4.28
CA GLU A 233 -14.58 -26.76 -4.74
C GLU A 233 -14.78 -28.20 -4.25
N GLU A 234 -13.72 -28.99 -4.12
CA GLU A 234 -13.77 -30.35 -3.55
C GLU A 234 -14.10 -30.30 -2.06
N GLU A 235 -13.42 -29.44 -1.29
CA GLU A 235 -13.69 -29.23 0.14
C GLU A 235 -15.14 -28.75 0.40
N ALA A 236 -15.65 -27.80 -0.39
CA ALA A 236 -17.02 -27.31 -0.26
C ALA A 236 -18.07 -28.40 -0.57
N ARG A 237 -17.79 -29.30 -1.52
CA ARG A 237 -18.69 -30.43 -1.83
C ARG A 237 -18.69 -31.48 -0.73
N ASP A 238 -17.55 -31.69 -0.07
CA ASP A 238 -17.45 -32.61 1.05
C ASP A 238 -18.19 -32.09 2.29
N ASP A 239 -18.09 -30.79 2.57
CA ASP A 239 -18.85 -30.11 3.64
C ASP A 239 -20.37 -30.21 3.41
N GLU A 240 -20.85 -29.91 2.19
CA GLU A 240 -22.27 -30.06 1.84
C GLU A 240 -22.75 -31.52 1.96
N ALA A 241 -21.90 -32.48 1.61
CA ALA A 241 -22.23 -33.90 1.72
C ALA A 241 -22.31 -34.35 3.19
N GLU A 242 -21.48 -33.81 4.07
CA GLU A 242 -21.50 -34.08 5.50
C GLU A 242 -22.74 -33.48 6.17
N GLU A 243 -23.11 -32.24 5.82
CA GLU A 243 -24.32 -31.59 6.31
C GLU A 243 -25.61 -32.33 5.86
N ARG A 244 -25.62 -32.85 4.63
CA ARG A 244 -26.71 -33.71 4.13
C ARG A 244 -26.82 -35.06 4.85
N LYS A 245 -25.71 -35.62 5.33
CA LYS A 245 -25.72 -36.85 6.13
C LYS A 245 -26.24 -36.58 7.55
N LYS A 246 -25.82 -35.46 8.15
CA LYS A 246 -26.24 -35.06 9.50
C LYS A 246 -27.75 -34.77 9.58
N SER A 247 -28.29 -34.05 8.60
CA SER A 247 -29.73 -33.77 8.49
C SER A 247 -30.58 -35.03 8.27
N LYS A 248 -30.07 -36.02 7.53
CA LYS A 248 -30.75 -37.33 7.38
C LYS A 248 -30.75 -38.14 8.67
N GLN A 249 -29.67 -38.09 9.45
CA GLN A 249 -29.59 -38.80 10.73
C GLN A 249 -30.58 -38.20 11.76
N GLU A 250 -30.66 -36.87 11.85
CA GLU A 250 -31.61 -36.19 12.74
C GLU A 250 -33.09 -36.41 12.37
N ALA A 251 -33.38 -36.73 11.11
CA ALA A 251 -34.73 -37.07 10.66
C ALA A 251 -35.16 -38.50 11.06
N VAL A 252 -34.21 -39.42 11.23
CA VAL A 252 -34.47 -40.80 11.66
C VAL A 252 -34.75 -40.88 13.17
N ASP A 253 -34.12 -40.02 13.96
CA ASP A 253 -34.28 -40.01 15.43
C ASP A 253 -35.58 -39.32 15.93
N LYS A 254 -36.41 -38.78 15.01
CA LYS A 254 -37.67 -38.08 15.33
C LYS A 254 -38.95 -38.86 15.01
N VAL A 255 -38.92 -40.19 14.95
CA VAL A 255 -40.15 -40.99 14.83
C VAL A 255 -40.83 -41.08 16.21
N PRO A 256 -42.02 -40.46 16.43
CA PRO A 256 -42.67 -40.49 17.73
C PRO A 256 -43.30 -41.87 17.99
N TYR A 257 -42.94 -42.47 19.11
CA TYR A 257 -43.56 -43.70 19.63
C TYR A 257 -45.05 -43.46 19.92
N GLN A 258 -45.93 -44.23 19.28
CA GLN A 258 -47.37 -44.27 19.54
C GLN A 258 -47.68 -45.59 20.25
N PRO A 259 -48.06 -45.61 21.54
CA PRO A 259 -48.50 -46.84 22.20
C PRO A 259 -49.93 -47.19 21.81
N SER A 260 -50.18 -48.50 21.71
CA SER A 260 -51.45 -49.17 21.39
C SER A 260 -52.52 -48.98 22.45
#